data_AF-A0A952NGN0-F1
#
_entry.id   AF-A0A952NGN0-F1
#
_cell.length_a   1.000
_cell.length_b   1.000
_cell.length_c   1.000
_cell.angle_alpha   90.00
_cell.angle_beta   90.00
_cell.angle_gamma   90.00
#
_symmetry.space_group_name_H-M   'P 1'
#
loop_
_entity.id
_entity.type
_entity.pdbx_description
1 polymer ?
#
loop_
_entity_poly.entity_id
_entity_poly.type
_entity_poly.pdbx_seq_one_letter_code
_entity_poly.pdbx_strand_id
1 'polypeptide(L)'
;MKTFLFLSGPLVLAVLVVAPARSQEIPAAPSREVRAIGRSVNILDEEGDVVCSVRRGTSMKAVGRHVNEEDLQVQVSARNCKTSGPTFIDRTYVRPLNADGSVNGNAVVDTEGLNFRSRPSANSRAHCTLHENQKVQVIDENPPGVRQGAWVKIRLSEPASGCPDEGFVNTSYLTSTDTYQDLPLTGSQIPLPPPRLESGLGCATGECGKENKNIDQLGEVVGPQNLFVDELQKLIKKPSHRPRNLNKARGMVQLPLCSKKGFIGPFNSFHYDPASPGPVGADAYANPLTACAFSSVLHDWDKQKAQLCPAGSDCQIAWGDISHPNKKRFNGHKSHTRGQCIDIRPIMKGGFSNEPLCHRDVYRGGGKRRRLVCSGAKYDRATTQKFVAMLKERGGEVIFNDPSIKASRAGGHDNHIHVCFNNNANSRKACDNFKPTTPLCPVSNL
;
A
#
# COMPACT_ATOMS: atom_id res chain seq x y z
N MET A 1 -85.60 -31.24 36.59
CA MET A 1 -85.35 -29.78 36.57
C MET A 1 -84.23 -29.48 37.55
N LYS A 2 -83.04 -29.10 37.06
CA LYS A 2 -81.87 -28.75 37.89
C LYS A 2 -81.68 -27.24 37.81
N THR A 3 -81.86 -26.57 38.93
CA THR A 3 -81.71 -25.12 39.08
C THR A 3 -80.25 -24.81 39.37
N PHE A 4 -79.57 -24.09 38.48
CA PHE A 4 -78.23 -23.57 38.71
C PHE A 4 -78.34 -22.14 39.26
N LEU A 5 -77.83 -21.93 40.49
CA LEU A 5 -77.59 -20.61 41.06
C LEU A 5 -76.29 -20.03 40.46
N PHE A 6 -76.38 -18.84 39.87
CA PHE A 6 -75.23 -17.99 39.57
C PHE A 6 -74.97 -17.06 40.76
N LEU A 7 -73.81 -17.21 41.39
CA LEU A 7 -73.27 -16.27 42.37
C LEU A 7 -72.39 -15.25 41.64
N SER A 8 -72.84 -14.00 41.58
CA SER A 8 -72.08 -12.85 41.10
C SER A 8 -71.23 -12.26 42.23
N GLY A 9 -69.92 -12.52 42.21
CA GLY A 9 -68.94 -11.85 43.06
C GLY A 9 -68.26 -10.69 42.31
N PRO A 10 -67.90 -9.58 42.98
CA PRO A 10 -67.24 -8.45 42.33
C PRO A 10 -65.79 -8.80 41.97
N LEU A 11 -65.45 -8.60 40.70
CA LEU A 11 -64.10 -8.74 40.17
C LEU A 11 -63.25 -7.54 40.65
N VAL A 12 -62.41 -7.75 41.65
CA VAL A 12 -61.43 -6.75 42.09
C VAL A 12 -60.25 -6.78 41.10
N LEU A 13 -60.23 -5.80 40.19
CA LEU A 13 -59.15 -5.61 39.22
C LEU A 13 -57.97 -4.91 39.92
N ALA A 14 -56.98 -5.68 40.37
CA ALA A 14 -55.74 -5.15 40.90
C ALA A 14 -54.90 -4.52 39.76
N VAL A 15 -54.90 -3.18 39.67
CA VAL A 15 -54.03 -2.44 38.75
C VAL A 15 -52.61 -2.46 39.31
N LEU A 16 -51.77 -3.33 38.76
CA LEU A 16 -50.34 -3.38 39.06
C LEU A 16 -49.67 -2.16 38.40
N VAL A 17 -49.34 -1.13 39.18
CA VAL A 17 -48.53 0.01 38.72
C VAL A 17 -47.08 -0.48 38.61
N VAL A 18 -46.69 -0.92 37.40
CA VAL A 18 -45.28 -1.25 37.11
C VAL A 18 -44.50 0.05 37.02
N ALA A 19 -43.65 0.32 38.02
CA ALA A 19 -42.73 1.44 37.97
C ALA A 19 -41.86 1.35 36.69
N PRO A 20 -41.68 2.45 35.93
CA PRO A 20 -40.89 2.42 34.71
C PRO A 20 -39.48 1.91 35.05
N ALA A 21 -39.08 0.83 34.38
CA ALA A 21 -37.74 0.28 34.51
C ALA A 21 -36.75 1.42 34.26
N ARG A 22 -35.94 1.73 35.27
CA ARG A 22 -34.89 2.74 35.19
C ARG A 22 -33.98 2.32 34.04
N SER A 23 -34.05 3.04 32.91
CA SER A 23 -33.22 2.77 31.74
C SER A 23 -31.76 2.82 32.21
N GLN A 24 -31.10 1.67 32.23
CA GLN A 24 -29.68 1.61 32.52
C GLN A 24 -28.98 2.32 31.37
N GLU A 25 -28.38 3.48 31.64
CA GLU A 25 -27.50 4.14 30.69
C GLU A 25 -26.40 3.16 30.31
N ILE A 26 -26.43 2.68 29.06
CA ILE A 26 -25.37 1.87 28.50
C ILE A 26 -24.12 2.76 28.49
N PRO A 27 -23.01 2.36 29.13
CA PRO A 27 -21.80 3.14 29.12
C PRO A 27 -21.41 3.49 27.68
N ALA A 28 -21.16 4.76 27.41
CA ALA A 28 -20.72 5.19 26.09
C ALA A 28 -19.45 4.41 25.71
N ALA A 29 -19.41 3.85 24.50
CA ALA A 29 -18.26 3.11 24.01
C ALA A 29 -16.98 4.00 24.08
N PRO A 30 -15.82 3.43 24.43
CA PRO A 30 -14.59 4.19 24.52
C PRO A 30 -14.23 4.78 23.16
N SER A 31 -13.70 6.00 23.18
CA SER A 31 -13.36 6.76 21.98
C SER A 31 -12.21 7.72 22.25
N ARG A 32 -11.46 8.08 21.20
CA ARG A 32 -10.34 9.03 21.27
C ARG A 32 -10.49 10.13 20.24
N GLU A 33 -10.14 11.34 20.63
CA GLU A 33 -9.95 12.43 19.68
C GLU A 33 -8.62 12.24 18.94
N VAL A 34 -8.66 12.29 17.62
CA VAL A 34 -7.50 12.16 16.73
C VAL A 34 -7.47 13.29 15.71
N ARG A 35 -6.29 13.63 15.21
CA ARG A 35 -6.10 14.69 14.22
C ARG A 35 -5.38 14.16 12.99
N ALA A 36 -5.90 14.50 11.81
CA ALA A 36 -5.27 14.16 10.54
C ALA A 36 -3.94 14.91 10.37
N ILE A 37 -2.84 14.20 10.14
CA ILE A 37 -1.50 14.78 9.95
C ILE A 37 -1.08 14.88 8.47
N GLY A 38 -1.73 14.13 7.58
CA GLY A 38 -1.50 14.24 6.13
C GLY A 38 -2.17 15.47 5.52
N ARG A 39 -1.56 16.08 4.48
CA ARG A 39 -2.10 17.26 3.77
C ARG A 39 -3.57 17.07 3.34
N SER A 40 -3.85 15.90 2.77
CA SER A 40 -5.19 15.40 2.44
C SER A 40 -5.15 13.90 2.71
N VAL A 41 -6.05 13.41 3.56
CA VAL A 41 -6.14 12.00 3.94
C VAL A 41 -7.49 11.47 3.50
N ASN A 42 -7.50 10.30 2.88
CA ASN A 42 -8.73 9.66 2.44
C ASN A 42 -9.41 8.97 3.62
N ILE A 43 -10.71 9.12 3.67
CA ILE A 43 -11.61 8.37 4.53
C ILE A 43 -12.24 7.29 3.66
N LEU A 44 -12.18 6.05 4.13
CA LEU A 44 -12.62 4.87 3.40
C LEU A 44 -13.92 4.31 4.00
N ASP A 45 -14.72 3.60 3.24
CA ASP A 45 -15.82 2.75 3.73
C ASP A 45 -15.32 1.32 4.06
N GLU A 46 -16.24 0.41 4.38
CA GLU A 46 -15.94 -0.99 4.70
C GLU A 46 -15.37 -1.76 3.50
N GLU A 47 -15.73 -1.37 2.28
CA GLU A 47 -15.24 -1.93 1.03
C GLU A 47 -13.83 -1.40 0.65
N GLY A 48 -13.38 -0.33 1.32
CA GLY A 48 -12.10 0.33 1.07
C GLY A 48 -12.16 1.41 -0.03
N ASP A 49 -13.35 1.75 -0.49
CA ASP A 49 -13.59 2.84 -1.44
C ASP A 49 -13.48 4.18 -0.73
N VAL A 50 -13.08 5.22 -1.47
CA VAL A 50 -12.88 6.56 -0.89
C VAL A 50 -14.22 7.28 -0.81
N VAL A 51 -14.71 7.51 0.41
CA VAL A 51 -15.97 8.24 0.64
C VAL A 51 -15.75 9.74 0.63
N CYS A 52 -14.65 10.20 1.24
CA CYS A 52 -14.26 11.60 1.23
C CYS A 52 -12.77 11.77 1.54
N SER A 53 -12.30 13.03 1.57
CA SER A 53 -10.96 13.35 2.04
C SER A 53 -11.01 14.48 3.07
N VAL A 54 -10.23 14.32 4.15
CA VAL A 54 -10.05 15.33 5.19
C VAL A 54 -8.72 16.05 5.03
N ARG A 55 -8.68 17.34 5.34
CA ARG A 55 -7.43 18.12 5.32
C ARG A 55 -6.62 17.87 6.58
N ARG A 56 -5.32 18.14 6.51
CA ARG A 56 -4.48 18.20 7.71
C ARG A 56 -5.11 19.10 8.78
N GLY A 57 -5.01 18.71 10.04
CA GLY A 57 -5.54 19.45 11.17
C GLY A 57 -7.01 19.17 11.47
N THR A 58 -7.71 18.43 10.61
CA THR A 58 -9.09 18.01 10.88
C THR A 58 -9.09 17.07 12.08
N SER A 59 -9.81 17.47 13.14
CA SER A 59 -10.09 16.61 14.29
C SER A 59 -11.23 15.64 13.97
N MET A 60 -11.12 14.42 14.44
CA MET A 60 -12.07 13.31 14.25
C MET A 60 -12.11 12.48 15.52
N LYS A 61 -13.17 11.69 15.68
CA LYS A 61 -13.30 10.79 16.82
C LYS A 61 -13.06 9.35 16.37
N ALA A 62 -11.96 8.75 16.84
CA ALA A 62 -11.69 7.32 16.68
C ALA A 62 -12.56 6.53 17.67
N VAL A 63 -13.36 5.62 17.13
CA VAL A 63 -14.37 4.84 17.89
C VAL A 63 -14.11 3.34 17.87
N GLY A 64 -13.13 2.91 17.08
CA GLY A 64 -12.77 1.49 16.95
C GLY A 64 -11.48 1.30 16.19
N ARG A 65 -10.94 0.09 16.28
CA ARG A 65 -9.85 -0.42 15.46
C ARG A 65 -10.41 -1.43 14.48
N HIS A 66 -10.04 -1.33 13.22
CA HIS A 66 -10.40 -2.36 12.26
C HIS A 66 -9.65 -3.67 12.59
N VAL A 67 -10.19 -4.82 12.16
CA VAL A 67 -9.61 -6.15 12.40
C VAL A 67 -8.21 -6.35 11.80
N ASN A 68 -7.79 -5.50 10.86
CA ASN A 68 -6.43 -5.49 10.32
C ASN A 68 -5.43 -4.73 11.21
N GLU A 69 -5.89 -4.08 12.29
CA GLU A 69 -5.13 -3.22 13.21
C GLU A 69 -4.44 -1.99 12.58
N GLU A 70 -4.45 -1.85 11.26
CA GLU A 70 -3.86 -0.73 10.53
C GLU A 70 -4.79 0.47 10.40
N ASP A 71 -6.10 0.22 10.43
CA ASP A 71 -7.11 1.25 10.24
C ASP A 71 -7.89 1.50 11.54
N LEU A 72 -8.28 2.76 11.73
CA LEU A 72 -9.16 3.20 12.80
C LEU A 72 -10.53 3.50 12.22
N GLN A 73 -11.57 2.97 12.85
CA GLN A 73 -12.92 3.44 12.59
C GLN A 73 -13.05 4.85 13.18
N VAL A 74 -13.43 5.81 12.35
CA VAL A 74 -13.54 7.21 12.72
C VAL A 74 -14.91 7.77 12.40
N GLN A 75 -15.36 8.70 13.25
CA GLN A 75 -16.48 9.59 13.00
C GLN A 75 -15.92 10.95 12.58
N VAL A 76 -16.33 11.40 11.39
CA VAL A 76 -15.81 12.63 10.77
C VAL A 76 -16.93 13.66 10.68
N SER A 77 -16.85 14.74 11.46
CA SER A 77 -17.85 15.83 11.46
C SER A 77 -17.64 16.88 10.36
N ALA A 78 -16.82 16.59 9.35
CA ALA A 78 -16.54 17.53 8.27
C ALA A 78 -17.73 17.65 7.31
N ARG A 79 -18.14 18.87 6.94
CA ARG A 79 -19.31 19.12 6.05
C ARG A 79 -19.30 18.32 4.75
N ASN A 80 -18.12 17.99 4.24
CA ASN A 80 -17.94 17.28 2.97
C ASN A 80 -17.79 15.76 3.13
N CYS A 81 -17.90 15.23 4.35
CA CYS A 81 -17.86 13.81 4.65
C CYS A 81 -19.23 13.40 5.18
N LYS A 82 -20.21 13.23 4.28
CA LYS A 82 -21.49 12.63 4.64
C LYS A 82 -21.37 11.13 4.43
N THR A 83 -21.34 10.38 5.52
CA THR A 83 -21.21 8.92 5.49
C THR A 83 -22.47 8.32 6.10
N SER A 84 -23.01 7.27 5.50
CA SER A 84 -24.18 6.54 6.02
C SER A 84 -23.78 5.30 6.83
N GLY A 85 -22.50 4.95 6.86
CA GLY A 85 -21.97 3.76 7.52
C GLY A 85 -20.61 4.02 8.19
N PRO A 86 -20.00 2.95 8.74
CA PRO A 86 -18.66 2.98 9.29
C PRO A 86 -17.65 3.52 8.29
N THR A 87 -16.74 4.36 8.77
CA THR A 87 -15.64 4.85 7.95
C THR A 87 -14.31 4.67 8.62
N PHE A 88 -13.29 4.46 7.80
CA PHE A 88 -11.97 4.07 8.23
C PHE A 88 -10.94 5.08 7.77
N ILE A 89 -9.94 5.29 8.64
CA ILE A 89 -8.74 6.03 8.31
C ILE A 89 -7.55 5.21 8.77
N ASP A 90 -6.54 5.18 7.93
CA ASP A 90 -5.28 4.54 8.22
C ASP A 90 -4.56 5.24 9.37
N ARG A 91 -4.21 4.46 10.39
CA ARG A 91 -3.66 4.94 11.67
C ARG A 91 -2.38 5.76 11.50
N THR A 92 -1.63 5.53 10.43
CA THR A 92 -0.38 6.27 10.14
C THR A 92 -0.64 7.72 9.72
N TYR A 93 -1.89 8.07 9.38
CA TYR A 93 -2.28 9.42 8.97
C TYR A 93 -2.98 10.23 10.05
N VAL A 94 -3.09 9.70 11.26
CA VAL A 94 -3.65 10.41 12.40
C VAL A 94 -2.73 10.37 13.61
N ARG A 95 -2.88 11.35 14.49
CA ARG A 95 -2.26 11.35 15.82
C ARG A 95 -3.30 11.56 16.90
N PRO A 96 -3.13 10.94 18.08
CA PRO A 96 -4.03 11.17 19.20
C PRO A 96 -3.91 12.61 19.68
N LEU A 97 -4.99 13.17 20.18
CA LEU A 97 -4.98 14.44 20.88
C LEU A 97 -4.90 14.19 22.39
N ASN A 98 -4.12 15.04 23.07
CA ASN A 98 -4.12 15.14 24.52
C ASN A 98 -5.42 15.83 25.00
N ALA A 99 -5.69 15.79 26.31
CA ALA A 99 -6.90 16.39 26.89
C ALA A 99 -7.02 17.91 26.64
N ASP A 100 -5.90 18.59 26.43
CA ASP A 100 -5.82 20.02 26.08
C ASP A 100 -6.00 20.30 24.58
N GLY A 101 -6.25 19.27 23.76
CA GLY A 101 -6.38 19.37 22.31
C GLY A 101 -5.07 19.50 21.54
N SER A 102 -3.92 19.46 22.23
CA SER A 102 -2.60 19.37 21.59
C SER A 102 -2.37 17.98 21.01
N VAL A 103 -1.52 17.87 19.98
CA VAL A 103 -1.20 16.57 19.38
C VAL A 103 -0.25 15.81 20.31
N ASN A 104 -0.54 14.54 20.57
CA ASN A 104 0.43 13.65 21.20
C ASN A 104 1.61 13.44 20.23
N GLY A 105 2.71 14.11 20.53
CA GLY A 105 3.90 14.16 19.69
C GLY A 105 4.73 12.89 19.70
N ASN A 106 4.44 11.91 20.57
CA ASN A 106 5.27 10.72 20.71
C ASN A 106 5.21 9.87 19.42
N ALA A 107 6.38 9.49 18.91
CA ALA A 107 6.54 8.75 17.68
C ALA A 107 7.78 7.86 17.72
N VAL A 108 7.86 6.95 16.76
CA VAL A 108 9.06 6.16 16.45
C VAL A 108 9.43 6.31 14.98
N VAL A 109 10.69 6.09 14.66
CA VAL A 109 11.21 6.04 13.29
C VAL A 109 10.82 4.70 12.65
N ASP A 110 10.12 4.75 11.52
CA ASP A 110 9.57 3.60 10.78
C ASP A 110 10.37 3.32 9.49
N THR A 111 11.68 3.33 9.61
CA THR A 111 12.64 3.04 8.53
C THR A 111 14.01 2.75 9.14
N GLU A 112 14.81 1.89 8.51
CA GLU A 112 16.14 1.49 9.00
C GLU A 112 17.10 2.66 9.26
N GLY A 113 17.00 3.71 8.44
CA GLY A 113 17.80 4.93 8.59
C GLY A 113 17.04 6.17 8.15
N LEU A 114 17.03 7.20 9.00
CA LEU A 114 16.39 8.49 8.75
C LEU A 114 17.36 9.64 9.02
N ASN A 115 17.67 10.42 7.99
CA ASN A 115 18.52 11.60 8.14
C ASN A 115 17.84 12.66 9.03
N PHE A 116 18.44 12.96 10.17
CA PHE A 116 18.05 14.04 11.07
C PHE A 116 18.75 15.33 10.67
N ARG A 117 17.99 16.41 10.39
CA ARG A 117 18.52 17.56 9.65
C ARG A 117 18.39 18.88 10.37
N SER A 118 19.27 19.80 10.02
CA SER A 118 19.33 21.18 10.53
C SER A 118 18.19 22.09 10.05
N ARG A 119 17.58 21.77 8.89
CA ARG A 119 16.46 22.52 8.32
C ARG A 119 15.46 21.53 7.71
N PRO A 120 14.20 21.92 7.50
CA PRO A 120 13.19 21.07 6.88
C PRO A 120 13.36 20.97 5.36
N SER A 121 14.48 20.39 4.92
CA SER A 121 14.84 20.24 3.52
C SER A 121 15.71 19.00 3.30
N ALA A 122 15.49 18.29 2.20
CA ALA A 122 16.33 17.16 1.81
C ALA A 122 17.79 17.58 1.51
N ASN A 123 18.03 18.87 1.22
CA ASN A 123 19.35 19.40 0.87
C ASN A 123 20.08 20.05 2.05
N SER A 124 19.47 20.17 3.23
CA SER A 124 20.15 20.74 4.38
C SER A 124 21.08 19.72 5.02
N ARG A 125 22.12 20.20 5.70
CA ARG A 125 23.07 19.36 6.45
C ARG A 125 22.33 18.38 7.37
N ALA A 126 22.65 17.09 7.22
CA ALA A 126 22.28 16.07 8.18
C ALA A 126 23.20 16.17 9.41
N HIS A 127 22.61 16.10 10.59
CA HIS A 127 23.32 16.04 11.87
C HIS A 127 23.76 14.62 12.17
N CYS A 128 22.82 13.68 12.14
CA CYS A 128 23.04 12.26 12.34
C CYS A 128 21.95 11.43 11.62
N THR A 129 22.07 10.11 11.69
CA THR A 129 21.05 9.17 11.21
C THR A 129 20.30 8.63 12.42
N LEU A 130 18.97 8.66 12.37
CA LEU A 130 18.12 7.99 13.34
C LEU A 130 17.82 6.58 12.85
N HIS A 131 17.77 5.63 13.77
CA HIS A 131 17.54 4.22 13.46
C HIS A 131 16.08 3.83 13.64
N GLU A 132 15.67 2.73 13.03
CA GLU A 132 14.34 2.15 13.21
C GLU A 132 14.01 1.98 14.70
N ASN A 133 12.75 2.21 15.07
CA ASN A 133 12.23 2.15 16.43
C ASN A 133 12.79 3.20 17.41
N GLN A 134 13.67 4.09 16.97
CA GLN A 134 14.14 5.19 17.81
C GLN A 134 12.97 6.12 18.18
N LYS A 135 12.79 6.34 19.49
CA LYS A 135 11.72 7.18 20.03
C LYS A 135 12.04 8.66 19.83
N VAL A 136 11.04 9.41 19.39
CA VAL A 136 11.13 10.85 19.14
C VAL A 136 9.85 11.54 19.58
N GLN A 137 9.95 12.83 19.88
CA GLN A 137 8.80 13.69 20.19
C GLN A 137 8.63 14.74 19.10
N VAL A 138 7.50 14.76 18.41
CA VAL A 138 7.13 15.84 17.49
C VAL A 138 6.76 17.07 18.29
N ILE A 139 7.57 18.14 18.17
CA ILE A 139 7.42 19.40 18.91
C ILE A 139 6.88 20.53 18.04
N ASP A 140 7.04 20.45 16.71
CA ASP A 140 6.42 21.36 15.75
C ASP A 140 6.00 20.61 14.49
N GLU A 141 4.70 20.58 14.27
CA GLU A 141 4.06 19.90 13.16
C GLU A 141 4.11 20.70 11.85
N ASN A 142 4.28 22.01 11.92
CA ASN A 142 4.22 22.90 10.76
C ASN A 142 5.30 23.98 10.83
N PRO A 143 6.59 23.58 10.77
CA PRO A 143 7.68 24.53 10.88
C PRO A 143 7.65 25.58 9.76
N PRO A 144 8.07 26.83 10.03
CA PRO A 144 8.05 27.91 9.05
C PRO A 144 8.81 27.57 7.76
N GLY A 145 8.27 27.99 6.61
CA GLY A 145 8.95 27.84 5.31
C GLY A 145 8.85 26.46 4.67
N VAL A 146 8.02 25.55 5.21
CA VAL A 146 7.82 24.20 4.68
C VAL A 146 6.47 24.09 3.97
N ARG A 147 6.42 23.34 2.88
CA ARG A 147 5.13 22.84 2.37
C ARG A 147 4.47 21.99 3.45
N GLN A 148 3.32 22.45 3.94
CA GLN A 148 2.57 21.85 5.05
C GLN A 148 2.66 20.32 5.07
N GLY A 149 3.27 19.80 6.13
CA GLY A 149 3.30 18.37 6.44
C GLY A 149 4.24 17.48 5.65
N ALA A 150 5.23 18.04 4.96
CA ALA A 150 6.35 17.25 4.46
C ALA A 150 7.45 17.05 5.53
N TRP A 151 7.63 18.02 6.43
CA TRP A 151 8.64 17.99 7.48
C TRP A 151 8.04 18.38 8.82
N VAL A 152 8.59 17.83 9.88
CA VAL A 152 8.26 18.15 11.27
C VAL A 152 9.55 18.41 12.04
N LYS A 153 9.46 19.26 13.06
CA LYS A 153 10.52 19.41 14.05
C LYS A 153 10.30 18.38 15.14
N ILE A 154 11.35 17.63 15.47
CA ILE A 154 11.32 16.62 16.52
C ILE A 154 12.39 16.93 17.57
N ARG A 155 12.16 16.39 18.76
CA ARG A 155 13.13 16.27 19.85
C ARG A 155 13.47 14.80 20.06
N LEU A 156 14.75 14.49 20.16
CA LEU A 156 15.23 13.15 20.49
C LEU A 156 15.13 12.95 22.01
N SER A 157 14.59 11.81 22.45
CA SER A 157 14.57 11.47 23.88
C SER A 157 15.97 11.10 24.37
N GLU A 158 16.76 10.45 23.52
CA GLU A 158 18.11 9.96 23.79
C GLU A 158 19.00 10.25 22.56
N PRO A 159 19.60 11.45 22.47
CA PRO A 159 20.47 11.81 21.35
C PRO A 159 21.80 11.05 21.43
N ALA A 160 22.25 10.50 20.30
CA ALA A 160 23.60 9.92 20.20
C ALA A 160 24.67 11.01 20.35
N SER A 161 25.87 10.64 20.81
CA SER A 161 26.99 11.58 20.95
C SER A 161 27.24 12.38 19.67
N GLY A 162 27.24 13.72 19.78
CA GLY A 162 27.41 14.64 18.65
C GLY A 162 26.15 14.90 17.81
N CYS A 163 25.02 14.26 18.11
CA CYS A 163 23.72 14.58 17.52
C CYS A 163 22.97 15.60 18.40
N PRO A 164 22.38 16.68 17.83
CA PRO A 164 21.64 17.65 18.62
C PRO A 164 20.32 17.07 19.12
N ASP A 165 19.76 17.70 20.16
CA ASP A 165 18.50 17.24 20.76
C ASP A 165 17.30 17.54 19.86
N GLU A 166 17.38 18.56 19.02
CA GLU A 166 16.29 19.01 18.15
C GLU A 166 16.72 19.17 16.69
N GLY A 167 15.78 18.91 15.79
CA GLY A 167 16.03 18.98 14.36
C GLY A 167 14.81 18.56 13.56
N PHE A 168 15.01 18.35 12.26
CA PHE A 168 13.93 18.13 11.30
C PHE A 168 14.03 16.77 10.64
N VAL A 169 12.88 16.12 10.49
CA VAL A 169 12.73 14.89 9.71
C VAL A 169 11.51 14.98 8.82
N ASN A 170 11.47 14.13 7.80
CA ASN A 170 10.28 13.98 6.98
C ASN A 170 9.25 13.12 7.74
N THR A 171 8.02 13.64 7.88
CA THR A 171 6.97 12.99 8.65
C THR A 171 6.53 11.64 8.10
N SER A 172 6.83 11.31 6.84
CA SER A 172 6.46 10.01 6.24
C SER A 172 7.22 8.83 6.82
N TYR A 173 8.27 9.08 7.61
CA TYR A 173 9.10 8.06 8.25
C TYR A 173 8.86 7.98 9.77
N LEU A 174 7.80 8.60 10.25
CA LEU A 174 7.41 8.57 11.66
C LEU A 174 6.06 7.90 11.83
N THR A 175 5.96 7.00 12.80
CA THR A 175 4.71 6.35 13.20
C THR A 175 4.40 6.70 14.66
N SER A 176 3.13 6.94 14.98
CA SER A 176 2.69 7.20 16.36
C SER A 176 3.01 6.01 17.26
N THR A 177 3.45 6.25 18.50
CA THR A 177 3.61 5.16 19.49
C THR A 177 2.27 4.66 20.04
N ASP A 178 1.19 5.42 19.83
CA ASP A 178 -0.14 5.03 20.27
C ASP A 178 -0.68 3.89 19.40
N THR A 179 -1.00 2.77 20.05
CA THR A 179 -1.52 1.55 19.43
C THR A 179 -3.05 1.49 19.46
N TYR A 180 -3.72 2.44 20.14
CA TYR A 180 -5.18 2.52 20.28
C TYR A 180 -5.81 1.25 20.86
N GLN A 181 -5.08 0.48 21.67
CA GLN A 181 -5.51 -0.83 22.18
C GLN A 181 -6.76 -0.76 23.06
N ASP A 182 -7.07 0.41 23.62
CA ASP A 182 -8.26 0.70 24.39
C ASP A 182 -9.53 0.90 23.55
N LEU A 183 -9.39 1.09 22.23
CA LEU A 183 -10.53 1.12 21.32
C LEU A 183 -10.97 -0.31 20.95
N PRO A 184 -12.29 -0.57 20.82
CA PRO A 184 -12.83 -1.88 20.50
C PRO A 184 -12.41 -2.31 19.09
N LEU A 185 -12.29 -3.61 18.85
CA LEU A 185 -12.17 -4.14 17.49
C LEU A 185 -13.53 -4.04 16.79
N THR A 186 -13.52 -3.49 15.59
CA THR A 186 -14.68 -3.20 14.76
C THR A 186 -14.51 -3.84 13.39
N GLY A 187 -15.61 -4.30 12.82
CA GLY A 187 -15.63 -5.15 11.62
C GLY A 187 -16.09 -6.56 11.98
N SER A 188 -16.89 -7.16 11.12
CA SER A 188 -17.39 -8.52 11.31
C SER A 188 -16.23 -9.51 11.33
N GLN A 189 -15.75 -9.86 12.52
CA GLN A 189 -15.13 -11.17 12.71
C GLN A 189 -16.25 -12.18 12.46
N ILE A 190 -16.24 -12.83 11.29
CA ILE A 190 -16.89 -14.14 11.21
C ILE A 190 -16.21 -14.96 12.32
N PRO A 191 -16.93 -15.42 13.37
CA PRO A 191 -16.31 -16.08 14.51
C PRO A 191 -15.48 -17.25 14.01
N LEU A 192 -14.16 -17.15 14.17
CA LEU A 192 -13.29 -18.29 13.88
C LEU A 192 -13.57 -19.35 14.95
N PRO A 193 -13.73 -20.64 14.57
CA PRO A 193 -13.73 -21.70 15.55
C PRO A 193 -12.43 -21.68 16.36
N PRO A 194 -12.45 -22.02 17.66
CA PRO A 194 -11.29 -21.89 18.52
C PRO A 194 -10.10 -22.69 17.96
N PRO A 195 -8.88 -22.15 18.05
CA PRO A 195 -7.69 -22.84 17.57
C PRO A 195 -7.48 -24.11 18.39
N ARG A 196 -7.37 -25.26 17.70
CA ARG A 196 -6.80 -26.46 18.31
C ARG A 196 -5.33 -26.17 18.61
N LEU A 197 -5.01 -26.04 19.90
CA LEU A 197 -3.64 -26.16 20.38
C LEU A 197 -3.21 -27.61 20.19
N GLU A 198 -2.32 -27.86 19.24
CA GLU A 198 -1.40 -28.99 19.32
C GLU A 198 -0.01 -28.44 19.61
N SER A 199 0.44 -28.69 20.83
CA SER A 199 1.82 -28.55 21.29
C SER A 199 2.70 -29.53 20.51
N GLY A 200 3.67 -29.01 19.75
CA GLY A 200 4.71 -29.81 19.12
C GLY A 200 6.08 -29.34 19.61
N LEU A 201 6.68 -30.14 20.48
CA LEU A 201 8.08 -30.04 20.90
C LEU A 201 9.04 -30.04 19.70
N GLY A 202 10.17 -29.36 19.88
CA GLY A 202 11.28 -29.39 18.94
C GLY A 202 11.87 -30.79 18.77
N CYS A 203 12.28 -31.12 17.54
CA CYS A 203 13.02 -32.33 17.24
C CYS A 203 14.33 -31.99 16.54
N ALA A 204 15.41 -32.27 17.27
CA ALA A 204 16.75 -32.46 16.76
C ALA A 204 16.83 -33.87 16.16
N THR A 205 16.59 -34.01 14.86
CA THR A 205 17.10 -35.09 13.98
C THR A 205 16.55 -34.86 12.56
N GLY A 206 17.36 -34.22 11.72
CA GLY A 206 17.62 -34.68 10.34
C GLY A 206 16.54 -34.68 9.25
N GLU A 207 15.25 -34.47 9.51
CA GLU A 207 14.23 -34.57 8.44
C GLU A 207 13.14 -33.48 8.54
N CYS A 208 13.39 -32.33 7.89
CA CYS A 208 12.39 -31.29 7.66
C CYS A 208 11.95 -31.27 6.19
N GLY A 209 11.08 -32.20 5.82
CA GLY A 209 10.48 -32.31 4.48
C GLY A 209 9.00 -31.90 4.42
N LYS A 210 8.56 -30.89 5.18
CA LYS A 210 7.20 -30.34 5.04
C LYS A 210 7.24 -28.81 4.92
N GLU A 211 7.00 -28.38 3.70
CA GLU A 211 7.02 -27.00 3.22
C GLU A 211 5.93 -26.15 3.91
N ASN A 212 6.32 -25.24 4.80
CA ASN A 212 5.49 -24.07 5.09
C ASN A 212 5.68 -23.06 3.95
N LYS A 213 4.84 -23.15 2.91
CA LYS A 213 4.85 -22.25 1.76
C LYS A 213 4.39 -20.86 2.18
N ASN A 214 5.36 -20.00 2.49
CA ASN A 214 5.10 -18.60 2.71
C ASN A 214 4.83 -17.92 1.35
N ILE A 215 3.70 -17.24 1.21
CA ILE A 215 3.31 -16.56 -0.04
C ILE A 215 4.30 -15.46 -0.44
N ASP A 216 4.97 -14.84 0.53
CA ASP A 216 6.03 -13.85 0.29
C ASP A 216 7.25 -14.48 -0.40
N GLN A 217 7.35 -15.82 -0.37
CA GLN A 217 8.40 -16.63 -1.00
C GLN A 217 7.90 -17.47 -2.19
N LEU A 218 6.68 -17.24 -2.70
CA LEU A 218 6.23 -17.93 -3.93
C LEU A 218 7.13 -17.62 -5.14
N GLY A 219 7.93 -16.56 -5.08
CA GLY A 219 8.97 -16.27 -6.06
C GLY A 219 10.24 -17.13 -5.91
N GLU A 220 10.54 -17.64 -4.69
CA GLU A 220 11.74 -18.44 -4.40
C GLU A 220 11.49 -19.94 -4.47
N VAL A 221 10.27 -20.40 -4.17
CA VAL A 221 9.92 -21.83 -4.23
C VAL A 221 9.51 -22.19 -5.65
N VAL A 222 10.44 -22.78 -6.39
CA VAL A 222 10.25 -23.41 -7.70
C VAL A 222 9.24 -24.56 -7.58
N GLY A 223 7.96 -24.23 -7.50
CA GLY A 223 6.85 -25.15 -7.70
C GLY A 223 6.33 -25.09 -9.14
N PRO A 224 5.37 -25.96 -9.52
CA PRO A 224 4.79 -25.96 -10.85
C PRO A 224 4.32 -24.54 -11.24
N GLN A 225 4.67 -24.16 -12.48
CA GLN A 225 4.69 -22.80 -13.06
C GLN A 225 3.38 -21.99 -12.92
N ASN A 226 2.27 -22.66 -12.60
CA ASN A 226 0.95 -22.08 -12.46
C ASN A 226 0.65 -21.58 -11.04
N LEU A 227 1.40 -21.99 -10.01
CA LEU A 227 1.01 -21.74 -8.62
C LEU A 227 0.90 -20.26 -8.27
N PHE A 228 1.79 -19.41 -8.76
CA PHE A 228 1.70 -17.97 -8.53
C PHE A 228 0.42 -17.39 -9.15
N VAL A 229 0.19 -17.64 -10.45
CA VAL A 229 -0.97 -17.10 -11.18
C VAL A 229 -2.29 -17.66 -10.64
N ASP A 230 -2.33 -18.97 -10.38
CA ASP A 230 -3.50 -19.64 -9.80
C ASP A 230 -3.84 -19.04 -8.43
N GLU A 231 -2.83 -18.75 -7.61
CA GLU A 231 -3.04 -18.14 -6.31
C GLU A 231 -3.52 -16.69 -6.42
N LEU A 232 -2.96 -15.90 -7.35
CA LEU A 232 -3.49 -14.56 -7.63
C LEU A 232 -4.96 -14.61 -8.06
N GLN A 233 -5.31 -15.50 -8.99
CA GLN A 233 -6.69 -15.66 -9.46
C GLN A 233 -7.63 -16.09 -8.31
N LYS A 234 -7.19 -16.98 -7.42
CA LYS A 234 -7.94 -17.35 -6.22
C LYS A 234 -8.13 -16.16 -5.28
N LEU A 235 -7.07 -15.39 -5.01
CA LEU A 235 -7.13 -14.20 -4.14
C LEU A 235 -8.09 -13.14 -4.68
N ILE A 236 -8.11 -12.94 -6.00
CA ILE A 236 -9.02 -11.99 -6.66
C ILE A 236 -10.48 -12.46 -6.56
N LYS A 237 -10.73 -13.77 -6.74
CA LYS A 237 -12.08 -14.36 -6.66
C LYS A 237 -12.59 -14.51 -5.22
N LYS A 238 -11.68 -14.74 -4.28
CA LYS A 238 -11.97 -14.95 -2.85
C LYS A 238 -10.98 -14.15 -2.00
N PRO A 239 -11.20 -12.84 -1.82
CA PRO A 239 -10.32 -11.99 -1.00
C PRO A 239 -10.21 -12.44 0.46
N SER A 240 -11.16 -13.25 0.96
CA SER A 240 -11.12 -13.87 2.29
C SER A 240 -10.10 -15.01 2.41
N HIS A 241 -9.59 -15.55 1.30
CA HIS A 241 -8.60 -16.64 1.28
C HIS A 241 -7.16 -16.15 1.47
N ARG A 242 -6.95 -14.91 1.92
CA ARG A 242 -5.61 -14.33 2.09
C ARG A 242 -4.74 -15.19 3.01
N PRO A 243 -3.60 -15.71 2.53
CA PRO A 243 -2.62 -16.34 3.41
C PRO A 243 -2.17 -15.35 4.48
N ARG A 244 -1.89 -15.87 5.68
CA ARG A 244 -1.61 -15.06 6.89
C ARG A 244 -0.54 -13.98 6.67
N ASN A 245 0.42 -14.23 5.77
CA ASN A 245 1.55 -13.32 5.56
C ASN A 245 1.24 -12.15 4.60
N LEU A 246 0.21 -12.25 3.74
CA LEU A 246 -0.26 -11.11 2.92
C LEU A 246 -0.75 -9.93 3.78
N ASN A 247 -1.23 -10.20 4.99
CA ASN A 247 -1.70 -9.15 5.90
C ASN A 247 -0.57 -8.21 6.32
N LYS A 248 0.69 -8.68 6.32
CA LYS A 248 1.85 -7.84 6.62
C LYS A 248 2.17 -6.90 5.46
N ALA A 249 1.93 -7.32 4.23
CA ALA A 249 2.19 -6.54 3.01
C ALA A 249 0.94 -5.77 2.52
N ARG A 250 0.03 -5.38 3.43
CA ARG A 250 -1.19 -4.62 3.09
C ARG A 250 -2.07 -5.29 2.01
N GLY A 251 -2.07 -6.63 1.96
CA GLY A 251 -2.78 -7.41 0.95
C GLY A 251 -2.15 -7.38 -0.45
N MET A 252 -0.90 -6.94 -0.56
CA MET A 252 -0.12 -6.90 -1.80
C MET A 252 0.78 -8.13 -1.90
N VAL A 253 1.15 -8.47 -3.14
CA VAL A 253 2.01 -9.57 -3.51
C VAL A 253 3.27 -9.01 -4.13
N GLN A 254 4.43 -9.58 -3.81
CA GLN A 254 5.66 -9.23 -4.52
C GLN A 254 5.61 -9.86 -5.92
N LEU A 255 5.95 -9.09 -6.96
CA LEU A 255 6.24 -9.68 -8.25
C LEU A 255 7.49 -10.57 -8.15
N PRO A 256 7.51 -11.77 -8.75
CA PRO A 256 8.65 -12.67 -8.64
C PRO A 256 9.95 -12.03 -9.17
N LEU A 257 11.01 -12.13 -8.37
CA LEU A 257 12.36 -11.73 -8.75
C LEU A 257 13.20 -13.00 -8.95
N CYS A 258 13.36 -13.36 -10.22
CA CYS A 258 13.81 -14.64 -10.73
C CYS A 258 15.33 -14.89 -10.69
N SER A 259 16.13 -13.95 -10.18
CA SER A 259 17.58 -14.13 -10.07
C SER A 259 18.04 -13.92 -8.63
N LYS A 260 19.16 -14.55 -8.26
CA LYS A 260 19.79 -14.37 -6.94
C LYS A 260 20.14 -12.91 -6.63
N LYS A 261 20.33 -12.09 -7.66
CA LYS A 261 20.59 -10.65 -7.54
C LYS A 261 19.30 -9.81 -7.47
N GLY A 262 18.14 -10.40 -7.69
CA GLY A 262 16.83 -9.76 -7.57
C GLY A 262 16.42 -8.84 -8.72
N PHE A 263 17.19 -8.75 -9.80
CA PHE A 263 16.92 -7.81 -10.90
C PHE A 263 16.20 -8.42 -12.11
N ILE A 264 16.05 -9.74 -12.18
CA ILE A 264 15.32 -10.38 -13.28
C ILE A 264 13.89 -10.60 -12.80
N GLY A 265 12.92 -10.03 -13.50
CA GLY A 265 11.50 -10.22 -13.23
C GLY A 265 10.91 -11.38 -14.05
N PRO A 266 9.58 -11.57 -13.99
CA PRO A 266 8.90 -12.62 -14.74
C PRO A 266 9.06 -12.46 -16.25
N PHE A 267 9.07 -13.57 -16.98
CA PHE A 267 9.10 -13.61 -18.46
C PHE A 267 10.25 -12.79 -19.05
N ASN A 268 11.46 -13.00 -18.49
CA ASN A 268 12.68 -12.32 -18.88
C ASN A 268 12.58 -10.78 -18.82
N SER A 269 11.74 -10.22 -17.96
CA SER A 269 11.73 -8.77 -17.68
C SER A 269 12.87 -8.38 -16.74
N PHE A 270 13.13 -7.09 -16.60
CA PHE A 270 14.15 -6.54 -15.72
C PHE A 270 13.52 -5.60 -14.69
N HIS A 271 13.70 -5.90 -13.41
CA HIS A 271 13.38 -4.99 -12.33
C HIS A 271 14.57 -4.05 -12.11
N TYR A 272 14.46 -2.78 -12.51
CA TYR A 272 15.52 -1.81 -12.27
C TYR A 272 15.31 -1.11 -10.93
N ASP A 273 16.37 -0.94 -10.16
CA ASP A 273 16.37 -0.06 -8.99
C ASP A 273 16.49 1.40 -9.47
N PRO A 274 15.45 2.25 -9.30
CA PRO A 274 15.45 3.63 -9.78
C PRO A 274 16.27 4.61 -8.93
N ALA A 275 17.09 4.14 -7.99
CA ALA A 275 17.97 4.91 -7.10
C ALA A 275 17.40 5.21 -5.71
N SER A 276 16.86 4.20 -5.03
CA SER A 276 16.55 4.30 -3.60
C SER A 276 17.48 3.37 -2.80
N PRO A 277 18.15 3.83 -1.72
CA PRO A 277 18.92 2.93 -0.85
C PRO A 277 17.93 2.00 -0.13
N GLY A 278 17.70 0.83 -0.69
CA GLY A 278 16.82 -0.19 -0.15
C GLY A 278 17.18 -1.57 -0.70
N PRO A 279 16.71 -2.66 -0.07
CA PRO A 279 16.92 -3.99 -0.60
C PRO A 279 16.22 -4.12 -1.96
N VAL A 280 16.85 -4.87 -2.87
CA VAL A 280 16.29 -5.14 -4.20
C VAL A 280 14.89 -5.72 -4.04
N GLY A 281 13.91 -5.14 -4.76
CA GLY A 281 12.53 -5.62 -4.72
C GLY A 281 11.66 -5.04 -3.60
N ALA A 282 12.19 -4.13 -2.78
CA ALA A 282 11.42 -3.45 -1.73
C ALA A 282 10.21 -2.67 -2.27
N ASP A 283 10.23 -2.31 -3.55
CA ASP A 283 9.24 -1.55 -4.30
C ASP A 283 8.45 -2.40 -5.32
N ALA A 284 8.66 -3.71 -5.35
CA ALA A 284 8.06 -4.63 -6.32
C ALA A 284 6.71 -5.23 -5.85
N TYR A 285 6.00 -4.58 -4.92
CA TYR A 285 4.75 -5.10 -4.38
C TYR A 285 3.55 -4.52 -5.13
N ALA A 286 2.76 -5.39 -5.76
CA ALA A 286 1.56 -5.06 -6.49
C ALA A 286 0.33 -5.60 -5.76
N ASN A 287 -0.85 -4.99 -5.95
CA ASN A 287 -2.06 -5.71 -5.57
C ASN A 287 -2.24 -6.95 -6.49
N PRO A 288 -3.01 -7.97 -6.06
CA PRO A 288 -3.13 -9.22 -6.82
C PRO A 288 -3.62 -9.06 -8.27
N LEU A 289 -4.58 -8.16 -8.51
CA LEU A 289 -5.12 -7.93 -9.85
C LEU A 289 -4.07 -7.30 -10.77
N THR A 290 -3.35 -6.28 -10.28
CA THR A 290 -2.25 -5.62 -11.00
C THR A 290 -1.12 -6.60 -11.27
N ALA A 291 -0.71 -7.40 -10.28
CA ALA A 291 0.32 -8.42 -10.45
C ALA A 291 -0.04 -9.42 -11.56
N CYS A 292 -1.29 -9.89 -11.57
CA CYS A 292 -1.79 -10.85 -12.55
C CYS A 292 -1.91 -10.25 -13.95
N ALA A 293 -2.56 -9.08 -14.08
CA ALA A 293 -2.74 -8.41 -15.36
C ALA A 293 -1.40 -8.00 -15.99
N PHE A 294 -0.47 -7.47 -15.18
CA PHE A 294 0.85 -7.11 -15.67
C PHE A 294 1.68 -8.33 -16.07
N SER A 295 1.62 -9.41 -15.29
CA SER A 295 2.28 -10.68 -15.64
C SER A 295 1.75 -11.26 -16.95
N SER A 296 0.45 -11.10 -17.25
CA SER A 296 -0.11 -11.45 -18.56
C SER A 296 0.45 -10.59 -19.70
N VAL A 297 0.68 -9.30 -19.47
CA VAL A 297 1.34 -8.43 -20.46
C VAL A 297 2.77 -8.87 -20.71
N LEU A 298 3.54 -9.14 -19.65
CA LEU A 298 4.92 -9.59 -19.76
C LEU A 298 5.03 -10.92 -20.52
N HIS A 299 4.10 -11.86 -20.25
CA HIS A 299 4.04 -13.14 -20.96
C HIS A 299 3.77 -12.99 -22.44
N ASP A 300 2.77 -12.20 -22.81
CA ASP A 300 2.43 -11.95 -24.22
C ASP A 300 3.54 -11.19 -24.94
N TRP A 301 4.18 -10.24 -24.27
CA TRP A 301 5.33 -9.54 -24.80
C TRP A 301 6.48 -10.50 -25.08
N ASP A 302 6.85 -11.35 -24.11
CA ASP A 302 7.94 -12.31 -24.27
C ASP A 302 7.70 -13.27 -25.44
N LYS A 303 6.45 -13.68 -25.66
CA LYS A 303 6.05 -14.49 -26.83
C LYS A 303 6.16 -13.74 -28.16
N GLN A 304 5.77 -12.47 -28.18
CA GLN A 304 5.62 -11.70 -29.42
C GLN A 304 6.86 -10.87 -29.75
N LYS A 305 7.80 -10.67 -28.81
CA LYS A 305 8.92 -9.73 -28.97
C LYS A 305 9.75 -10.00 -30.22
N ALA A 306 9.96 -11.27 -30.60
CA ALA A 306 10.68 -11.62 -31.83
C ALA A 306 10.05 -11.04 -33.12
N GLN A 307 8.74 -10.80 -33.12
CA GLN A 307 8.00 -10.20 -34.24
C GLN A 307 7.80 -8.69 -34.06
N LEU A 308 7.64 -8.23 -32.81
CA LEU A 308 7.34 -6.84 -32.52
C LEU A 308 8.57 -5.94 -32.58
N CYS A 309 9.76 -6.51 -32.38
CA CYS A 309 11.00 -5.80 -32.19
C CYS A 309 11.90 -5.78 -33.42
N PRO A 310 12.71 -4.71 -33.59
CA PRO A 310 13.74 -4.69 -34.62
C PRO A 310 14.65 -5.91 -34.56
N ALA A 311 15.09 -6.41 -35.72
CA ALA A 311 16.03 -7.52 -35.78
C ALA A 311 17.30 -7.21 -34.96
N GLY A 312 17.70 -8.16 -34.10
CA GLY A 312 18.87 -8.00 -33.22
C GLY A 312 18.63 -7.16 -31.96
N SER A 313 17.39 -6.81 -31.63
CA SER A 313 17.02 -6.18 -30.35
C SER A 313 16.41 -7.20 -29.37
N ASP A 314 16.73 -7.06 -28.08
CA ASP A 314 16.19 -7.93 -27.01
C ASP A 314 14.84 -7.41 -26.50
N CYS A 315 14.56 -6.11 -26.63
CA CYS A 315 13.29 -5.50 -26.23
C CYS A 315 12.84 -5.85 -24.81
N GLN A 316 13.81 -6.10 -23.94
CA GLN A 316 13.52 -6.48 -22.57
C GLN A 316 12.71 -5.38 -21.88
N ILE A 317 11.60 -5.76 -21.24
CA ILE A 317 10.78 -4.84 -20.46
C ILE A 317 11.49 -4.53 -19.15
N ALA A 318 11.82 -3.26 -18.93
CA ALA A 318 12.34 -2.79 -17.65
C ALA A 318 11.23 -2.10 -16.84
N TRP A 319 10.97 -2.57 -15.63
CA TRP A 319 10.00 -2.00 -14.69
C TRP A 319 10.66 -1.69 -13.34
N GLY A 320 10.15 -0.69 -12.62
CA GLY A 320 10.69 -0.22 -11.33
C GLY A 320 9.54 -0.04 -10.35
N ASP A 321 9.42 1.17 -9.79
CA ASP A 321 8.44 1.53 -8.75
C ASP A 321 7.06 0.89 -8.95
N ILE A 322 6.60 0.11 -7.95
CA ILE A 322 5.20 -0.35 -7.83
C ILE A 322 4.61 0.14 -6.52
N SER A 323 5.03 -0.46 -5.42
CA SER A 323 4.74 -0.01 -4.06
C SER A 323 5.61 -0.75 -3.05
N HIS A 324 5.71 -0.22 -1.85
CA HIS A 324 6.32 -0.90 -0.73
C HIS A 324 5.31 -1.81 -0.02
N PRO A 325 5.75 -2.96 0.54
CA PRO A 325 4.84 -3.90 1.20
C PRO A 325 4.13 -3.24 2.38
N ASN A 326 4.86 -2.41 3.12
CA ASN A 326 4.39 -1.85 4.39
C ASN A 326 4.27 -0.33 4.35
N LYS A 327 4.91 0.36 3.38
CA LYS A 327 4.91 1.83 3.31
C LYS A 327 3.77 2.34 2.45
N LYS A 328 2.88 3.10 3.08
CA LYS A 328 1.73 3.77 2.43
C LYS A 328 2.10 4.96 1.57
N ARG A 329 3.35 5.42 1.61
CA ARG A 329 3.90 6.49 0.77
C ARG A 329 5.13 5.99 0.04
N PHE A 330 5.18 6.30 -1.24
CA PHE A 330 6.31 6.01 -2.09
C PHE A 330 6.98 7.33 -2.47
N ASN A 331 8.19 7.61 -1.96
CA ASN A 331 9.16 8.68 -2.34
C ASN A 331 8.71 9.92 -3.16
N GLY A 332 7.49 10.45 -2.95
CA GLY A 332 6.91 11.55 -3.74
C GLY A 332 5.97 11.14 -4.90
N HIS A 333 5.83 9.84 -5.20
CA HIS A 333 4.92 9.29 -6.19
C HIS A 333 3.57 8.92 -5.55
N LYS A 334 2.52 9.70 -5.84
CA LYS A 334 1.22 9.57 -5.14
C LYS A 334 0.44 8.31 -5.50
N SER A 335 0.64 7.77 -6.70
CA SER A 335 -0.10 6.61 -7.22
C SER A 335 0.50 5.26 -6.83
N HIS A 336 1.78 5.21 -6.43
CA HIS A 336 2.52 3.98 -6.07
C HIS A 336 2.27 3.50 -4.63
N THR A 337 1.07 3.76 -4.12
CA THR A 337 0.76 3.53 -2.70
C THR A 337 -0.02 2.25 -2.47
N ARG A 338 -0.74 1.75 -3.47
CA ARG A 338 -1.69 0.63 -3.34
C ARG A 338 -1.32 -0.57 -4.24
N GLY A 339 -0.11 -0.58 -4.77
CA GLY A 339 0.34 -1.59 -5.73
C GLY A 339 -0.51 -1.65 -7.01
N GLN A 340 -1.24 -0.57 -7.34
CA GLN A 340 -2.11 -0.48 -8.52
C GLN A 340 -1.36 -0.02 -9.76
N CYS A 341 -0.25 0.67 -9.58
CA CYS A 341 0.49 1.33 -10.65
C CYS A 341 1.94 0.89 -10.70
N ILE A 342 2.51 0.89 -11.88
CA ILE A 342 3.86 0.41 -12.19
C ILE A 342 4.54 1.43 -13.09
N ASP A 343 5.79 1.79 -12.77
CA ASP A 343 6.63 2.64 -13.61
C ASP A 343 7.54 1.77 -14.48
N ILE A 344 7.36 1.88 -15.80
CA ILE A 344 8.06 1.05 -16.78
C ILE A 344 8.94 1.96 -17.65
N ARG A 345 10.20 1.59 -17.89
CA ARG A 345 11.03 2.33 -18.84
C ARG A 345 10.46 2.20 -20.25
N PRO A 346 10.55 3.25 -21.08
CA PRO A 346 10.26 3.11 -22.50
C PRO A 346 11.20 2.10 -23.15
N ILE A 347 10.81 1.56 -24.30
CA ILE A 347 11.62 0.52 -24.97
C ILE A 347 12.83 1.16 -25.64
N MET A 348 13.99 0.50 -25.48
CA MET A 348 15.25 0.90 -26.06
C MET A 348 15.44 0.28 -27.44
N LYS A 349 16.03 1.03 -28.38
CA LYS A 349 16.51 0.52 -29.66
C LYS A 349 17.73 -0.37 -29.43
N GLY A 350 17.75 -1.52 -30.10
CA GLY A 350 18.86 -2.46 -30.00
C GLY A 350 18.81 -3.29 -28.71
N GLY A 351 19.97 -3.54 -28.11
CA GLY A 351 20.06 -4.36 -26.90
C GLY A 351 19.50 -3.67 -25.66
N PHE A 352 19.15 -4.47 -24.65
CA PHE A 352 18.80 -3.95 -23.33
C PHE A 352 20.03 -3.28 -22.67
N SER A 353 19.80 -2.16 -21.99
CA SER A 353 20.73 -1.63 -21.01
C SER A 353 19.97 -0.99 -19.85
N ASN A 354 20.55 -1.02 -18.66
CA ASN A 354 19.96 -0.40 -17.47
C ASN A 354 20.19 1.13 -17.42
N GLU A 355 20.40 1.80 -18.56
CA GLU A 355 20.54 3.26 -18.62
C GLU A 355 19.18 3.98 -18.57
N PRO A 356 19.09 5.16 -17.92
CA PRO A 356 17.90 6.00 -17.99
C PRO A 356 17.55 6.37 -19.43
N LEU A 357 16.27 6.23 -19.80
CA LEU A 357 15.78 6.51 -21.15
C LEU A 357 14.68 7.56 -21.12
N CYS A 358 14.64 8.46 -22.09
CA CYS A 358 13.56 9.44 -22.27
C CYS A 358 13.12 9.48 -23.72
N HIS A 359 11.89 9.91 -23.99
CA HIS A 359 11.43 10.12 -25.37
C HIS A 359 12.05 11.34 -26.07
N ARG A 360 12.83 12.16 -25.34
CA ARG A 360 13.52 13.35 -25.82
C ARG A 360 14.89 13.48 -25.15
N ASP A 361 15.87 14.06 -25.84
CA ASP A 361 17.26 14.18 -25.36
C ASP A 361 17.44 15.07 -24.13
N VAL A 362 16.41 15.84 -23.77
CA VAL A 362 16.45 16.75 -22.63
C VAL A 362 15.24 16.52 -21.75
N TYR A 363 15.47 15.89 -20.61
CA TYR A 363 14.52 15.89 -19.51
C TYR A 363 14.57 17.24 -18.78
N ARG A 364 13.49 18.00 -18.86
CA ARG A 364 13.25 19.13 -17.95
C ARG A 364 12.45 18.61 -16.76
N GLY A 365 13.14 18.00 -15.80
CA GLY A 365 12.52 17.63 -14.53
C GLY A 365 11.84 18.85 -13.90
N GLY A 366 10.70 18.64 -13.23
CA GLY A 366 9.84 19.70 -12.66
C GLY A 366 10.48 20.58 -11.56
N GLY A 367 11.80 20.60 -11.43
CA GLY A 367 12.56 21.44 -10.51
C GLY A 367 13.79 22.06 -11.19
N LYS A 368 14.08 23.32 -10.85
CA LYS A 368 15.04 24.23 -11.51
C LYS A 368 16.54 23.77 -11.58
N ARG A 369 16.95 22.55 -11.20
CA ARG A 369 18.40 22.28 -10.97
C ARG A 369 19.02 20.95 -11.41
N ARG A 370 18.32 20.02 -12.08
CA ARG A 370 19.01 18.88 -12.72
C ARG A 370 18.42 18.57 -14.09
N ARG A 371 19.18 18.92 -15.13
CA ARG A 371 18.97 18.41 -16.49
C ARG A 371 19.42 16.95 -16.46
N LEU A 372 18.48 16.02 -16.37
CA LEU A 372 18.83 14.62 -16.57
C LEU A 372 19.16 14.49 -18.05
N VAL A 373 20.41 14.17 -18.36
CA VAL A 373 20.79 13.80 -19.73
C VAL A 373 20.34 12.35 -19.89
N CYS A 374 19.34 12.15 -20.74
CA CYS A 374 18.84 10.84 -21.09
C CYS A 374 18.87 10.70 -22.61
N SER A 375 19.09 9.48 -23.08
CA SER A 375 19.36 9.23 -24.51
C SER A 375 18.05 9.09 -25.30
N GLY A 376 17.55 10.19 -25.86
CA GLY A 376 16.40 10.15 -26.79
C GLY A 376 16.72 9.40 -28.08
N ALA A 377 17.98 9.43 -28.51
CA ALA A 377 18.45 8.66 -29.67
C ALA A 377 18.21 7.14 -29.53
N LYS A 378 18.43 6.60 -28.32
CA LYS A 378 18.24 5.18 -27.98
C LYS A 378 16.77 4.80 -27.75
N TYR A 379 15.83 5.75 -27.74
CA TYR A 379 14.42 5.45 -27.51
C TYR A 379 13.73 4.89 -28.77
N ASP A 380 13.09 3.74 -28.66
CA ASP A 380 12.28 3.11 -29.72
C ASP A 380 10.80 3.46 -29.54
N ARG A 381 10.38 4.54 -30.21
CA ARG A 381 8.98 4.98 -30.21
C ARG A 381 8.02 3.94 -30.74
N ALA A 382 8.34 3.31 -31.87
CA ALA A 382 7.40 2.41 -32.55
C ALA A 382 7.14 1.17 -31.69
N THR A 383 8.20 0.59 -31.13
CA THR A 383 8.10 -0.56 -30.25
C THR A 383 7.44 -0.20 -28.92
N THR A 384 7.75 0.97 -28.36
CA THR A 384 7.06 1.49 -27.16
C THR A 384 5.56 1.68 -27.39
N GLN A 385 5.16 2.18 -28.57
CA GLN A 385 3.75 2.36 -28.92
C GLN A 385 3.01 1.01 -28.97
N LYS A 386 3.63 -0.04 -29.52
CA LYS A 386 3.07 -1.40 -29.51
C LYS A 386 2.90 -1.92 -28.07
N PHE A 387 3.91 -1.72 -27.21
CA PHE A 387 3.85 -2.13 -25.81
C PHE A 387 2.74 -1.38 -25.04
N VAL A 388 2.63 -0.06 -25.23
CA VAL A 388 1.57 0.75 -24.62
C VAL A 388 0.18 0.31 -25.07
N ALA A 389 0.02 -0.10 -26.34
CA ALA A 389 -1.24 -0.67 -26.81
C ALA A 389 -1.60 -1.96 -26.07
N MET A 390 -0.61 -2.85 -25.86
CA MET A 390 -0.79 -4.10 -25.10
C MET A 390 -1.18 -3.83 -23.63
N LEU A 391 -0.53 -2.86 -22.96
CA LEU A 391 -0.90 -2.44 -21.60
C LEU A 391 -2.38 -2.00 -21.54
N LYS A 392 -2.82 -1.19 -22.51
CA LYS A 392 -4.20 -0.68 -22.58
C LYS A 392 -5.22 -1.76 -22.87
N GLU A 393 -4.90 -2.70 -23.76
CA GLU A 393 -5.76 -3.85 -24.06
C GLU A 393 -6.05 -4.69 -22.80
N ARG A 394 -5.06 -4.80 -21.91
CA ARG A 394 -5.18 -5.47 -20.60
C ARG A 394 -5.77 -4.57 -19.50
N GLY A 395 -6.38 -3.43 -19.87
CA GLY A 395 -7.08 -2.52 -18.97
C GLY A 395 -6.19 -1.52 -18.24
N GLY A 396 -4.94 -1.35 -18.67
CA GLY A 396 -4.02 -0.37 -18.12
C GLY A 396 -4.37 1.06 -18.51
N GLU A 397 -4.50 1.94 -17.51
CA GLU A 397 -4.56 3.39 -17.70
C GLU A 397 -3.13 3.92 -17.79
N VAL A 398 -2.74 4.41 -18.97
CA VAL A 398 -1.34 4.75 -19.27
C VAL A 398 -1.12 6.26 -19.31
N ILE A 399 -0.12 6.73 -18.56
CA ILE A 399 0.43 8.08 -18.60
C ILE A 399 1.85 8.01 -19.17
N PHE A 400 2.10 8.73 -20.26
CA PHE A 400 3.43 8.89 -20.85
C PHE A 400 3.48 10.14 -21.74
N ASN A 401 4.55 10.92 -21.66
CA ASN A 401 4.59 12.25 -22.28
C ASN A 401 4.99 12.28 -23.77
N ASP A 402 5.35 11.17 -24.39
CA ASP A 402 5.58 11.17 -25.85
C ASP A 402 4.26 11.50 -26.58
N PRO A 403 4.17 12.66 -27.28
CA PRO A 403 2.94 13.11 -27.90
C PRO A 403 2.48 12.24 -29.09
N SER A 404 3.36 11.40 -29.64
CA SER A 404 3.04 10.45 -30.70
C SER A 404 2.42 9.16 -30.19
N ILE A 405 2.55 8.88 -28.88
CA ILE A 405 1.91 7.73 -28.25
C ILE A 405 0.56 8.15 -27.70
N LYS A 406 -0.49 7.39 -28.04
CA LYS A 406 -1.84 7.61 -27.51
C LYS A 406 -1.87 7.24 -26.02
N ALA A 407 -1.46 8.15 -25.14
CA ALA A 407 -1.47 8.03 -23.68
C ALA A 407 -1.89 9.35 -23.03
N SER A 408 -2.31 9.29 -21.77
CA SER A 408 -2.47 10.51 -20.96
C SER A 408 -1.10 11.13 -20.68
N ARG A 409 -1.05 12.43 -20.40
CA ARG A 409 0.21 13.15 -20.16
C ARG A 409 0.19 13.79 -18.78
N ALA A 410 1.32 13.75 -18.08
CA ALA A 410 1.49 14.40 -16.79
C ALA A 410 2.95 14.76 -16.55
N GLY A 411 3.21 15.85 -15.81
CA GLY A 411 4.56 16.26 -15.49
C GLY A 411 5.36 15.15 -14.81
N GLY A 412 6.62 14.95 -15.21
CA GLY A 412 7.50 13.92 -14.66
C GLY A 412 7.65 12.65 -15.51
N HIS A 413 6.71 12.38 -16.43
CA HIS A 413 6.59 11.09 -17.14
C HIS A 413 7.22 11.11 -18.55
N ASP A 414 8.38 11.76 -18.69
CA ASP A 414 9.10 11.76 -19.97
C ASP A 414 10.04 10.55 -20.12
N ASN A 415 10.40 9.93 -18.99
CA ASN A 415 11.43 8.89 -18.86
C ASN A 415 10.89 7.54 -18.38
N HIS A 416 9.59 7.45 -18.12
CA HIS A 416 8.90 6.23 -17.74
C HIS A 416 7.43 6.31 -18.15
N ILE A 417 6.87 5.15 -18.46
CA ILE A 417 5.47 4.88 -18.69
C ILE A 417 4.87 4.54 -17.33
N HIS A 418 3.95 5.36 -16.84
CA HIS A 418 3.20 5.06 -15.63
C HIS A 418 1.90 4.39 -16.02
N VAL A 419 1.70 3.14 -15.59
CA VAL A 419 0.49 2.37 -15.91
C VAL A 419 -0.20 1.93 -14.64
N CYS A 420 -1.51 2.17 -14.54
CA CYS A 420 -2.35 1.69 -13.45
C CYS A 420 -3.34 0.63 -13.95
N PHE A 421 -3.34 -0.55 -13.32
CA PHE A 421 -4.31 -1.60 -13.58
C PHE A 421 -5.41 -1.54 -12.52
N ASN A 422 -6.37 -0.66 -12.75
CA ASN A 422 -7.52 -0.51 -11.88
C ASN A 422 -8.44 -1.73 -11.96
N ASN A 423 -9.33 -1.85 -10.98
CA ASN A 423 -10.36 -2.89 -10.96
C ASN A 423 -11.42 -2.63 -12.05
N ASN A 424 -11.11 -3.00 -13.29
CA ASN A 424 -12.00 -2.88 -14.45
C ASN A 424 -12.17 -4.22 -15.19
N ALA A 425 -13.13 -4.27 -16.10
CA ALA A 425 -13.48 -5.49 -16.85
C ALA A 425 -12.30 -6.06 -17.65
N ASN A 426 -11.48 -5.19 -18.26
CA ASN A 426 -10.35 -5.63 -19.08
C ASN A 426 -9.22 -6.21 -18.23
N SER A 427 -8.88 -5.60 -17.10
CA SER A 427 -7.86 -6.14 -16.19
C SER A 427 -8.31 -7.45 -15.54
N ARG A 428 -9.59 -7.57 -15.18
CA ARG A 428 -10.15 -8.86 -14.72
C ARG A 428 -10.10 -9.92 -15.80
N LYS A 429 -10.60 -9.61 -17.00
CA LYS A 429 -10.55 -10.52 -18.16
C LYS A 429 -9.12 -10.92 -18.51
N ALA A 430 -8.18 -9.99 -18.42
CA ALA A 430 -6.77 -10.24 -18.64
C ALA A 430 -6.25 -11.29 -17.66
N CYS A 431 -6.53 -11.10 -16.37
CA CYS A 431 -6.11 -12.02 -15.32
C CYS A 431 -6.82 -13.38 -15.41
N ASP A 432 -8.15 -13.41 -15.59
CA ASP A 432 -8.94 -14.65 -15.64
C ASP A 432 -8.55 -15.55 -16.82
N ASN A 433 -8.16 -14.95 -17.95
CA ASN A 433 -7.71 -15.68 -19.13
C ASN A 433 -6.21 -15.98 -19.12
N PHE A 434 -5.47 -15.44 -18.14
CA PHE A 434 -4.03 -15.62 -18.10
C PHE A 434 -3.68 -17.05 -17.70
N LYS A 435 -3.05 -17.77 -18.62
CA LYS A 435 -2.52 -19.12 -18.43
C LYS A 435 -1.09 -19.13 -18.95
N PRO A 436 -0.08 -18.95 -18.08
CA PRO A 436 1.30 -18.93 -18.52
C PRO A 436 1.65 -20.28 -19.16
N THR A 437 2.21 -20.25 -20.37
CA THR A 437 2.69 -21.44 -21.08
C THR A 437 4.20 -21.61 -20.97
N THR A 438 4.86 -20.68 -20.29
CA THR A 438 6.29 -20.68 -20.01
C THR A 438 6.47 -20.39 -18.52
N PRO A 439 7.55 -20.87 -17.89
CA PRO A 439 7.85 -20.53 -16.50
C PRO A 439 7.92 -19.01 -16.33
N LEU A 440 7.38 -18.49 -15.23
CA LEU A 440 7.56 -17.08 -14.86
C LEU A 440 9.06 -16.77 -14.72
N CYS A 441 9.80 -17.66 -14.07
CA CYS A 441 11.24 -17.57 -13.87
C CYS A 441 11.94 -18.75 -14.57
N PRO A 442 12.49 -18.58 -15.78
CA PRO A 442 13.23 -19.65 -16.45
C PRO A 442 14.52 -19.99 -15.70
N VAL A 443 14.77 -21.29 -15.54
CA VAL A 443 15.91 -21.85 -14.76
C VAL A 443 17.27 -21.45 -15.32
N SER A 444 17.36 -21.07 -16.60
CA SER A 444 18.60 -20.61 -17.23
C SER A 444 19.20 -19.32 -16.62
N ASN A 445 18.48 -18.67 -15.70
CA ASN A 445 18.87 -17.41 -15.04
C ASN A 445 19.15 -17.53 -13.52
N LEU A 446 19.12 -18.75 -12.94
CA LEU A 446 19.43 -19.06 -11.52
C LEU A 446 20.86 -19.57 -11.34
#